data_AF-A0A942DT32-F1
#
_entry.id   AF-A0A942DT32-F1
#
_cell.length_a   1.000
_cell.length_b   1.000
_cell.length_c   1.000
_cell.angle_alpha   90.00
_cell.angle_beta   90.00
_cell.angle_gamma   90.00
#
_symmetry.space_group_name_H-M   'P 1'
#
loop_
_entity.id
_entity.type
_entity.pdbx_description
1 polymer ?
#
loop_
_entity_poly.entity_id
_entity_poly.type
_entity_poly.pdbx_seq_one_letter_code
_entity_poly.pdbx_strand_id
1 'polypeptide(L)'
;MHNCTQNKGMVKKYGISLGIGLLLALFLIATVTSYIHEKPVHIASMMVQDVAQLKEIFERIEKTCGILSFDYQANPINFLTIKKDGFVGSEIGSMNLAYPQQWQGPYLLDNPTMQNKEYEVVSTSKGYFIVPGRGVKLPNGKIVGVDIILDENADIVAMMSDQNKLMFDGKPLAAALVTEKTVINSPFIAALVRDDGQ
;
A
#
# COMPACT_ATOMS: atom_id res chain seq x y z
N MET A 1 77.46 15.12 -3.81
CA MET A 1 76.54 13.99 -3.61
C MET A 1 75.43 14.42 -2.65
N HIS A 2 74.28 14.89 -3.13
CA HIS A 2 73.03 14.94 -2.35
C HIS A 2 71.93 15.43 -3.29
N ASN A 3 71.05 14.51 -3.70
CA ASN A 3 69.66 14.76 -4.13
C ASN A 3 69.11 13.46 -4.73
N CYS A 4 68.71 12.49 -3.90
CA CYS A 4 68.00 11.31 -4.40
C CYS A 4 67.00 10.69 -3.39
N THR A 5 66.52 11.45 -2.40
CA THR A 5 65.65 10.91 -1.34
C THR A 5 64.28 11.60 -1.19
N GLN A 6 64.00 12.71 -1.89
CA GLN A 6 62.72 13.42 -1.71
C GLN A 6 61.51 12.80 -2.42
N ASN A 7 61.70 11.99 -3.47
CA ASN A 7 60.58 11.52 -4.29
C ASN A 7 59.76 10.37 -3.65
N LYS A 8 60.37 9.61 -2.73
CA LYS A 8 59.68 8.49 -2.05
C LYS A 8 58.58 8.94 -1.08
N GLY A 9 58.70 10.15 -0.51
CA GLY A 9 57.71 10.69 0.44
C GLY A 9 56.42 11.19 -0.21
N MET A 10 56.51 11.79 -1.40
CA MET A 10 55.33 12.27 -2.15
C MET A 10 54.51 11.10 -2.69
N VAL A 11 55.13 10.12 -3.35
CA VAL A 11 54.42 8.94 -3.90
C VAL A 11 53.67 8.17 -2.81
N LYS A 12 54.26 8.06 -1.61
CA LYS A 12 53.63 7.38 -0.46
C LYS A 12 52.42 8.15 0.09
N LYS A 13 52.48 9.49 0.17
CA LYS A 13 51.36 10.34 0.60
C LYS A 13 50.19 10.34 -0.40
N TYR A 14 50.49 10.47 -1.69
CA TYR A 14 49.45 10.43 -2.74
C TYR A 14 48.86 9.03 -2.90
N GLY A 15 49.67 7.97 -2.79
CA GLY A 15 49.18 6.59 -2.82
C GLY A 15 48.23 6.24 -1.67
N ILE A 16 48.50 6.71 -0.45
CA ILE A 16 47.60 6.53 0.70
C ILE A 16 46.31 7.31 0.50
N SER A 17 46.39 8.56 0.03
CA SER A 17 45.20 9.41 -0.20
C SER A 17 44.29 8.85 -1.30
N LEU A 18 44.88 8.30 -2.36
CA LEU A 18 44.16 7.69 -3.47
C LEU A 18 43.50 6.36 -3.06
N GLY A 19 44.17 5.56 -2.22
CA GLY A 19 43.60 4.35 -1.62
C GLY A 19 42.39 4.64 -0.71
N ILE A 20 42.48 5.66 0.14
CA ILE A 20 41.36 6.09 1.02
C ILE A 20 40.19 6.59 0.18
N GLY A 21 40.45 7.42 -0.85
CA GLY A 21 39.40 7.93 -1.74
C GLY A 21 38.66 6.80 -2.47
N LEU A 22 39.38 5.77 -2.91
CA LEU A 22 38.79 4.61 -3.60
C LEU A 22 37.94 3.76 -2.65
N LEU A 23 38.39 3.58 -1.41
CA LEU A 23 37.64 2.87 -0.37
C LEU A 23 36.35 3.61 0.01
N LEU A 24 36.40 4.94 0.13
CA LEU A 24 35.22 5.78 0.37
C LEU A 24 34.24 5.74 -0.80
N ALA A 25 34.73 5.74 -2.04
CA ALA A 25 33.88 5.61 -3.22
C ALA A 25 33.17 4.25 -3.26
N LEU A 26 33.88 3.15 -2.97
CA LEU A 26 33.29 1.82 -2.86
C LEU A 26 32.24 1.73 -1.75
N PHE A 27 32.51 2.33 -0.59
CA PHE A 27 31.55 2.39 0.51
C PHE A 27 30.30 3.19 0.15
N LEU A 28 30.45 4.32 -0.54
CA LEU A 28 29.33 5.12 -1.06
C LEU A 28 28.51 4.34 -2.09
N ILE A 29 29.16 3.64 -3.02
CA ILE A 29 28.45 2.81 -4.01
C ILE A 29 27.65 1.73 -3.29
N ALA A 30 28.29 0.98 -2.37
CA ALA A 30 27.65 -0.10 -1.62
C ALA A 30 26.42 0.38 -0.85
N THR A 31 26.54 1.49 -0.10
CA THR A 31 25.43 2.06 0.67
C THR A 31 24.29 2.54 -0.21
N VAL A 32 24.58 3.19 -1.35
CA VAL A 32 23.56 3.60 -2.32
C VAL A 32 22.87 2.38 -2.93
N THR A 33 23.59 1.34 -3.32
CA THR A 33 22.98 0.13 -3.87
C THR A 33 22.09 -0.59 -2.86
N SER A 34 22.53 -0.75 -1.60
CA SER A 34 21.70 -1.36 -0.55
C SER A 34 20.45 -0.54 -0.30
N TYR A 35 20.58 0.78 -0.20
CA TYR A 35 19.45 1.69 0.01
C TYR A 35 18.43 1.65 -1.13
N ILE A 36 18.87 1.50 -2.38
CA ILE A 36 17.96 1.35 -3.53
C ILE A 36 17.20 0.02 -3.48
N HIS A 37 17.81 -1.06 -2.99
CA HIS A 37 17.19 -2.38 -2.91
C HIS A 37 16.23 -2.52 -1.73
N GLU A 38 16.53 -1.92 -0.58
CA GLU A 38 15.73 -2.08 0.65
C GLU A 38 14.48 -1.19 0.69
N LYS A 39 14.54 0.00 0.05
CA LYS A 39 13.42 0.94 -0.04
C LYS A 39 12.09 0.33 -0.50
N PRO A 40 12.01 -0.36 -1.66
CA PRO A 40 10.75 -0.85 -2.17
C PRO A 40 10.13 -1.89 -1.22
N VAL A 41 10.95 -2.71 -0.55
CA VAL A 41 10.49 -3.68 0.45
C VAL A 41 9.89 -2.97 1.68
N HIS A 42 10.53 -1.92 2.18
CA HIS A 42 10.01 -1.17 3.31
C HIS A 42 8.69 -0.46 2.98
N ILE A 43 8.60 0.16 1.79
CA ILE A 43 7.35 0.78 1.30
C ILE A 43 6.25 -0.28 1.18
N ALA A 44 6.56 -1.43 0.59
CA ALA A 44 5.60 -2.53 0.48
C ALA A 44 5.10 -2.98 1.85
N SER A 45 5.97 -3.09 2.85
CA SER A 45 5.58 -3.48 4.20
C SER A 45 4.60 -2.50 4.84
N MET A 46 4.81 -1.20 4.68
CA MET A 46 3.86 -0.19 5.17
C MET A 46 2.51 -0.30 4.45
N MET A 47 2.52 -0.46 3.13
CA MET A 47 1.29 -0.61 2.34
C MET A 47 0.50 -1.85 2.74
N VAL A 48 1.17 -2.98 2.94
CA VAL A 48 0.53 -4.23 3.39
C VAL A 48 -0.10 -4.05 4.77
N GLN A 49 0.59 -3.37 5.69
CA GLN A 49 0.07 -3.10 7.02
C GLN A 49 -1.16 -2.18 6.99
N ASP A 50 -1.11 -1.10 6.20
CA ASP A 50 -2.23 -0.18 6.03
C ASP A 50 -3.45 -0.91 5.44
N VAL A 51 -3.24 -1.68 4.37
CA VAL A 51 -4.30 -2.45 3.71
C VAL A 51 -4.91 -3.49 4.66
N ALA A 52 -4.09 -4.18 5.44
CA ALA A 52 -4.57 -5.13 6.45
C ALA A 52 -5.41 -4.45 7.52
N GLN A 53 -4.94 -3.32 8.07
CA GLN A 53 -5.68 -2.55 9.07
C GLN A 53 -7.02 -2.04 8.51
N LEU A 54 -7.00 -1.50 7.30
CA LEU A 54 -8.22 -1.04 6.62
C LEU A 54 -9.19 -2.20 6.42
N LYS A 55 -8.72 -3.36 5.95
CA LYS A 55 -9.54 -4.56 5.77
C LYS A 55 -10.26 -4.95 7.07
N GLU A 56 -9.52 -5.07 8.16
CA GLU A 56 -10.09 -5.40 9.48
C GLU A 56 -11.13 -4.38 9.95
N ILE A 57 -10.92 -3.09 9.66
CA ILE A 57 -11.89 -2.04 9.98
C ILE A 57 -13.16 -2.21 9.15
N PHE A 58 -13.04 -2.41 7.84
CA PHE A 58 -14.21 -2.60 6.97
C PHE A 58 -14.97 -3.88 7.31
N GLU A 59 -14.30 -4.98 7.70
CA GLU A 59 -14.97 -6.20 8.18
C GLU A 59 -15.75 -5.95 9.48
N ARG A 60 -15.21 -5.13 10.38
CA ARG A 60 -15.91 -4.72 11.60
C ARG A 60 -17.12 -3.83 11.30
N ILE A 61 -16.98 -2.92 10.35
CA ILE A 61 -18.07 -2.06 9.86
C ILE A 61 -19.14 -2.93 9.20
N GLU A 62 -18.79 -3.87 8.34
CA GLU A 62 -19.72 -4.82 7.74
C GLU A 62 -20.50 -5.57 8.81
N LYS A 63 -19.81 -6.14 9.80
CA LYS A 63 -20.43 -6.94 10.87
C LYS A 63 -21.41 -6.14 11.73
N THR A 64 -21.21 -4.85 11.91
CA THR A 64 -21.97 -4.01 12.84
C THR A 64 -22.99 -3.14 12.13
N CYS A 65 -22.59 -2.52 11.04
CA CYS A 65 -23.36 -1.52 10.32
C CYS A 65 -23.94 -2.05 9.00
N GLY A 66 -23.36 -3.12 8.41
CA GLY A 66 -23.73 -3.65 7.10
C GLY A 66 -23.43 -2.68 5.97
N ILE A 67 -22.45 -2.97 5.13
CA ILE A 67 -22.05 -2.14 4.00
C ILE A 67 -22.92 -2.49 2.78
N LEU A 68 -23.79 -1.55 2.40
CA LEU A 68 -24.68 -1.71 1.26
C LEU A 68 -23.94 -1.44 -0.06
N SER A 69 -23.28 -0.29 -0.13
CA SER A 69 -22.61 0.16 -1.35
C SER A 69 -21.60 1.26 -1.10
N PHE A 70 -20.79 1.52 -2.13
CA PHE A 70 -20.02 2.74 -2.26
C PHE A 70 -20.55 3.56 -3.44
N ASP A 71 -20.52 4.89 -3.32
CA ASP A 71 -21.20 5.80 -4.26
C ASP A 71 -20.56 5.85 -5.64
N TYR A 72 -19.23 5.71 -5.68
CA TYR A 72 -18.45 5.84 -6.90
C TYR A 72 -17.73 4.55 -7.26
N GLN A 73 -17.13 4.55 -8.45
CA GLN A 73 -16.26 3.45 -8.88
C GLN A 73 -14.96 3.41 -8.06
N ALA A 74 -14.42 4.57 -7.68
CA ALA A 74 -13.25 4.71 -6.81
C ALA A 74 -13.58 5.68 -5.68
N ASN A 75 -13.40 5.24 -4.43
CA ASN A 75 -13.93 5.90 -3.24
C ASN A 75 -12.80 6.15 -2.24
N PRO A 76 -12.34 7.40 -2.07
CA PRO A 76 -11.26 7.69 -1.13
C PRO A 76 -11.66 7.36 0.32
N ILE A 77 -10.75 6.75 1.07
CA ILE A 77 -10.94 6.36 2.46
C ILE A 77 -10.46 7.51 3.36
N ASN A 78 -11.34 8.48 3.60
CA ASN A 78 -11.04 9.68 4.40
C ASN A 78 -12.03 9.95 5.53
N PHE A 79 -12.89 8.99 5.83
CA PHE A 79 -14.02 9.14 6.73
C PHE A 79 -13.94 8.23 7.98
N LEU A 80 -12.87 7.45 8.16
CA LEU A 80 -12.75 6.50 9.29
C LEU A 80 -12.45 7.18 10.65
N THR A 81 -12.17 8.48 10.63
CA THR A 81 -11.98 9.34 11.82
C THR A 81 -13.29 9.96 12.33
N ILE A 82 -14.41 9.72 11.65
CA ILE A 82 -15.72 10.23 12.04
C ILE A 82 -16.21 9.50 13.29
N LYS A 83 -16.64 10.27 14.30
CA LYS A 83 -17.14 9.75 15.58
C LYS A 83 -18.58 9.21 15.44
N LYS A 84 -19.01 8.41 16.42
CA LYS A 84 -20.38 7.87 16.54
C LYS A 84 -21.49 8.87 16.15
N ASP A 85 -21.45 10.06 16.71
CA ASP A 85 -22.47 11.11 16.50
C ASP A 85 -22.05 12.15 15.43
N GLY A 86 -21.05 11.81 14.62
CA GLY A 86 -20.43 12.73 13.64
C GLY A 86 -21.13 12.79 12.29
N PHE A 87 -22.18 12.01 12.08
CA PHE A 87 -22.96 11.99 10.84
C PHE A 87 -24.43 11.65 11.11
N VAL A 88 -25.31 12.07 10.21
CA VAL A 88 -26.76 11.82 10.28
C VAL A 88 -27.19 11.29 8.92
N GLY A 89 -27.80 10.10 8.90
CA GLY A 89 -28.23 9.43 7.67
C GLY A 89 -27.63 8.04 7.55
N SER A 90 -27.80 7.43 6.37
CA SER A 90 -27.24 6.12 6.03
C SER A 90 -25.87 6.20 5.33
N GLU A 91 -25.36 7.41 5.10
CA GLU A 91 -24.13 7.64 4.34
C GLU A 91 -23.03 8.18 5.26
N ILE A 92 -21.84 7.60 5.15
CA ILE A 92 -20.64 8.08 5.80
C ILE A 92 -19.50 8.16 4.77
N GLY A 93 -19.08 9.39 4.47
CA GLY A 93 -18.15 9.64 3.37
C GLY A 93 -18.76 9.22 2.04
N SER A 94 -18.27 8.11 1.47
CA SER A 94 -18.77 7.53 0.22
C SER A 94 -19.40 6.15 0.41
N MET A 95 -19.63 5.75 1.67
CA MET A 95 -20.09 4.42 2.05
C MET A 95 -21.52 4.48 2.59
N ASN A 96 -22.38 3.62 2.07
CA ASN A 96 -23.77 3.47 2.48
C ASN A 96 -23.92 2.30 3.45
N LEU A 97 -24.60 2.52 4.57
CA LEU A 97 -24.76 1.57 5.67
C LEU A 97 -26.23 1.17 5.87
N ALA A 98 -26.47 -0.10 6.18
CA ALA A 98 -27.80 -0.61 6.51
C ALA A 98 -28.25 -0.19 7.91
N TYR A 99 -27.32 -0.15 8.85
CA TYR A 99 -27.53 0.15 10.27
C TYR A 99 -26.57 1.27 10.74
N PRO A 100 -26.67 2.50 10.19
CA PRO A 100 -25.78 3.61 10.53
C PRO A 100 -25.75 3.95 12.03
N GLN A 101 -26.85 3.73 12.75
CA GLN A 101 -26.94 3.90 14.21
C GLN A 101 -26.01 2.99 15.02
N GLN A 102 -25.48 1.92 14.39
CA GLN A 102 -24.52 1.01 15.00
C GLN A 102 -23.06 1.44 14.80
N TRP A 103 -22.81 2.60 14.15
CA TRP A 103 -21.47 3.12 13.95
C TRP A 103 -20.70 3.23 15.28
N GLN A 104 -19.49 2.65 15.29
CA GLN A 104 -18.63 2.56 16.47
C GLN A 104 -17.41 3.47 16.36
N GLY A 105 -17.32 4.28 15.28
CA GLY A 105 -16.17 5.13 15.02
C GLY A 105 -15.95 6.20 16.10
N PRO A 106 -14.76 6.81 16.13
CA PRO A 106 -13.73 6.73 15.10
C PRO A 106 -12.98 5.40 15.13
N TYR A 107 -12.73 4.82 13.96
CA TYR A 107 -11.95 3.58 13.82
C TYR A 107 -10.45 3.85 13.74
N LEU A 108 -10.07 5.07 13.36
CA LEU A 108 -8.69 5.54 13.28
C LEU A 108 -8.56 6.94 13.89
N LEU A 109 -7.35 7.28 14.33
CA LEU A 109 -7.01 8.66 14.71
C LEU A 109 -6.83 9.53 13.46
N ASP A 110 -6.09 9.01 12.47
CA ASP A 110 -5.85 9.62 11.17
C ASP A 110 -6.01 8.56 10.07
N ASN A 111 -6.53 8.94 8.90
CA ASN A 111 -6.64 8.03 7.76
C ASN A 111 -5.23 7.79 7.16
N PRO A 112 -4.82 6.53 6.90
CA PRO A 112 -3.53 6.27 6.30
C PRO A 112 -3.47 6.84 4.89
N THR A 113 -2.31 7.37 4.52
CA THR A 113 -2.03 7.85 3.17
C THR A 113 -0.68 7.32 2.71
N MET A 114 -0.58 7.08 1.40
CA MET A 114 0.68 6.72 0.75
C MET A 114 1.04 7.82 -0.24
N GLN A 115 2.23 8.43 -0.10
CA GLN A 115 2.66 9.54 -0.97
C GLN A 115 1.63 10.69 -1.02
N ASN A 116 1.07 11.03 0.15
CA ASN A 116 0.01 12.03 0.36
C ASN A 116 -1.29 11.74 -0.43
N LYS A 117 -1.57 10.47 -0.71
CA LYS A 117 -2.80 10.01 -1.37
C LYS A 117 -3.50 9.02 -0.47
N GLU A 118 -4.80 9.21 -0.31
CA GLU A 118 -5.67 8.33 0.45
C GLU A 118 -5.73 6.95 -0.22
N TYR A 119 -5.88 5.89 0.56
CA TYR A 119 -6.30 4.60 0.00
C TYR A 119 -7.71 4.72 -0.54
N GLU A 120 -8.08 3.85 -1.47
CA GLU A 120 -9.39 3.87 -2.12
C GLU A 120 -10.09 2.52 -1.96
N VAL A 121 -11.42 2.55 -1.85
CA VAL A 121 -12.25 1.39 -2.15
C VAL A 121 -12.68 1.47 -3.62
N VAL A 122 -12.26 0.48 -4.41
CA VAL A 122 -12.64 0.33 -5.80
C VAL A 122 -13.77 -0.68 -5.95
N SER A 123 -14.85 -0.23 -6.59
CA SER A 123 -16.00 -1.03 -7.00
C SER A 123 -15.74 -1.65 -8.36
N THR A 124 -15.86 -2.98 -8.44
CA THR A 124 -15.80 -3.75 -9.69
C THR A 124 -17.01 -4.66 -9.82
N SER A 125 -17.19 -5.25 -11.00
CA SER A 125 -18.15 -6.34 -11.22
C SER A 125 -17.93 -7.56 -10.30
N LYS A 126 -16.72 -7.75 -9.74
CA LYS A 126 -16.38 -8.87 -8.85
C LYS A 126 -16.49 -8.56 -7.37
N GLY A 127 -16.84 -7.32 -7.00
CA GLY A 127 -16.93 -6.85 -5.62
C GLY A 127 -16.11 -5.60 -5.34
N TYR A 128 -15.92 -5.32 -4.05
CA TYR A 128 -15.19 -4.16 -3.56
C TYR A 128 -13.77 -4.52 -3.10
N PHE A 129 -12.82 -3.63 -3.36
CA PHE A 129 -11.41 -3.86 -3.06
C PHE A 129 -10.77 -2.61 -2.45
N ILE A 130 -10.02 -2.78 -1.36
CA ILE A 130 -9.12 -1.74 -0.85
C ILE A 130 -7.86 -1.76 -1.70
N VAL A 131 -7.48 -0.60 -2.24
CA VAL A 131 -6.31 -0.43 -3.09
C VAL A 131 -5.54 0.84 -2.70
N PRO A 132 -4.25 0.94 -3.05
CA PRO A 132 -3.52 2.19 -2.96
C PRO A 132 -4.16 3.26 -3.85
N GLY A 133 -4.16 4.52 -3.40
CA GLY A 133 -4.82 5.60 -4.13
C GLY A 133 -4.26 5.87 -5.53
N ARG A 134 -5.08 6.48 -6.38
CA ARG A 134 -4.67 6.87 -7.74
C ARG A 134 -3.46 7.79 -7.72
N GLY A 135 -2.47 7.48 -8.56
CA GLY A 135 -1.21 8.21 -8.66
C GLY A 135 -0.15 7.81 -7.64
N VAL A 136 -0.42 6.82 -6.77
CA VAL A 136 0.62 6.20 -5.94
C VAL A 136 1.56 5.39 -6.82
N LYS A 137 2.86 5.62 -6.68
CA LYS A 137 3.90 4.78 -7.29
C LYS A 137 4.20 3.58 -6.40
N LEU A 138 3.94 2.38 -6.90
CA LEU A 138 4.16 1.13 -6.21
C LEU A 138 5.65 0.75 -6.14
N PRO A 139 6.03 -0.17 -5.23
CA PRO A 139 7.38 -0.72 -5.13
C PRO A 139 7.94 -1.34 -6.42
N ASN A 140 7.07 -1.91 -7.28
CA ASN A 140 7.45 -2.41 -8.61
C ASN A 140 7.64 -1.30 -9.66
N GLY A 141 7.54 -0.03 -9.25
CA GLY A 141 7.73 1.15 -10.08
C GLY A 141 6.50 1.59 -10.87
N LYS A 142 5.39 0.83 -10.83
CA LYS A 142 4.14 1.13 -11.55
C LYS A 142 3.29 2.15 -10.81
N ILE A 143 2.53 2.95 -11.53
CA ILE A 143 1.67 4.00 -10.97
C ILE A 143 0.20 3.58 -11.07
N VAL A 144 -0.51 3.62 -9.96
CA VAL A 144 -1.96 3.32 -9.91
C VAL A 144 -2.75 4.34 -10.71
N GLY A 145 -3.67 3.87 -11.56
CA GLY A 145 -4.48 4.69 -12.47
C GLY A 145 -3.76 5.18 -13.72
N VAL A 146 -2.47 4.84 -13.89
CA VAL A 146 -1.70 5.11 -15.12
C VAL A 146 -1.21 3.80 -15.73
N ASP A 147 -0.39 3.04 -15.00
CA ASP A 147 0.12 1.73 -15.43
C ASP A 147 -0.79 0.57 -15.00
N ILE A 148 -1.55 0.79 -13.93
CA ILE A 148 -2.48 -0.18 -13.34
C ILE A 148 -3.86 0.45 -13.37
N ILE A 149 -4.68 0.02 -14.33
CA ILE A 149 -6.05 0.50 -14.49
C ILE A 149 -6.97 -0.27 -13.55
N LEU A 150 -7.67 0.46 -12.70
CA LEU A 150 -8.60 -0.06 -11.70
C LEU A 150 -10.00 0.48 -12.03
N ASP A 151 -10.60 -0.02 -13.10
CA ASP A 151 -11.96 0.30 -13.52
C ASP A 151 -12.96 -0.77 -13.06
N GLU A 152 -14.23 -0.63 -13.44
CA GLU A 152 -15.31 -1.55 -13.09
C GLU A 152 -15.11 -2.99 -13.60
N ASN A 153 -14.28 -3.18 -14.62
CA ASN A 153 -13.99 -4.47 -15.27
C ASN A 153 -12.65 -5.05 -14.81
N ALA A 154 -11.89 -4.33 -13.99
CA ALA A 154 -10.58 -4.73 -13.54
C ALA A 154 -10.63 -6.03 -12.71
N ASP A 155 -9.78 -6.98 -13.07
CA ASP A 155 -9.61 -8.22 -12.30
C ASP A 155 -8.63 -8.01 -11.14
N ILE A 156 -9.06 -7.28 -10.11
CA ILE A 156 -8.20 -6.93 -8.97
C ILE A 156 -7.68 -8.17 -8.25
N VAL A 157 -8.47 -9.25 -8.20
CA VAL A 157 -8.04 -10.55 -7.64
C VAL A 157 -6.82 -11.09 -8.38
N ALA A 158 -6.85 -11.13 -9.71
CA ALA A 158 -5.70 -11.56 -10.50
C ALA A 158 -4.51 -10.61 -10.31
N MET A 159 -4.75 -9.29 -10.23
CA MET A 159 -3.68 -8.30 -10.03
C MET A 159 -2.97 -8.43 -8.67
N MET A 160 -3.68 -8.87 -7.62
CA MET A 160 -3.10 -9.16 -6.30
C MET A 160 -2.14 -10.36 -6.31
N SER A 161 -2.11 -11.13 -7.40
CA SER A 161 -1.18 -12.25 -7.62
C SER A 161 -0.17 -11.99 -8.74
N ASP A 162 -0.05 -10.75 -9.22
CA ASP A 162 0.88 -10.37 -10.30
C ASP A 162 1.93 -9.36 -9.82
N GLN A 163 3.22 -9.75 -9.87
CA GLN A 163 4.38 -8.94 -9.44
C GLN A 163 4.50 -7.61 -10.22
N ASN A 164 3.94 -7.54 -11.43
CA ASN A 164 3.92 -6.34 -12.25
C ASN A 164 2.68 -5.46 -12.01
N LYS A 165 1.83 -5.83 -11.05
CA LYS A 165 0.57 -5.14 -10.72
C LYS A 165 0.50 -4.87 -9.22
N LEU A 166 -0.43 -5.52 -8.50
CA LEU A 166 -0.74 -5.29 -7.10
C LEU A 166 -0.10 -6.35 -6.18
N MET A 167 0.93 -7.06 -6.65
CA MET A 167 1.77 -7.91 -5.81
C MET A 167 3.20 -7.38 -5.79
N PHE A 168 3.84 -7.44 -4.63
CA PHE A 168 5.27 -7.19 -4.50
C PHE A 168 5.86 -8.13 -3.45
N ASP A 169 6.93 -8.84 -3.79
CA ASP A 169 7.64 -9.72 -2.85
C ASP A 169 6.73 -10.74 -2.16
N GLY A 170 5.90 -11.44 -2.96
CA GLY A 170 4.90 -12.40 -2.49
C GLY A 170 3.72 -11.81 -1.69
N LYS A 171 3.65 -10.49 -1.50
CA LYS A 171 2.61 -9.84 -0.70
C LYS A 171 1.65 -9.04 -1.58
N PRO A 172 0.32 -9.21 -1.43
CA PRO A 172 -0.65 -8.37 -2.11
C PRO A 172 -0.66 -6.97 -1.50
N LEU A 173 -0.69 -5.95 -2.34
CA LEU A 173 -0.77 -4.53 -1.98
C LEU A 173 -2.21 -4.00 -1.98
N ALA A 174 -3.19 -4.91 -2.03
CA ALA A 174 -4.61 -4.64 -2.04
C ALA A 174 -5.33 -5.77 -1.30
N ALA A 175 -6.61 -5.57 -0.96
CA ALA A 175 -7.43 -6.55 -0.27
C ALA A 175 -8.87 -6.54 -0.79
N ALA A 176 -9.49 -7.73 -0.87
CA ALA A 176 -10.92 -7.84 -1.12
C ALA A 176 -11.72 -7.50 0.15
N LEU A 177 -12.83 -6.78 -0.03
CA LEU A 177 -13.82 -6.56 1.03
C LEU A 177 -14.93 -7.59 0.93
N VAL A 178 -15.13 -8.29 2.04
CA VAL A 178 -16.26 -9.21 2.20
C VAL A 178 -17.46 -8.38 2.64
N THR A 179 -18.42 -8.22 1.74
CA THR A 179 -19.73 -7.65 2.04
C THR A 179 -20.81 -8.63 1.60
N GLU A 180 -22.03 -8.52 2.13
CA GLU A 180 -23.17 -9.33 1.67
C GLU A 180 -23.30 -9.32 0.13
N LYS A 181 -23.07 -8.16 -0.50
CA LYS A 181 -23.07 -8.01 -1.96
C LYS A 181 -21.90 -8.74 -2.65
N THR A 182 -20.72 -8.79 -2.04
CA THR A 182 -19.55 -9.49 -2.61
C THR A 182 -19.73 -11.02 -2.56
N VAL A 183 -20.32 -11.56 -1.49
CA VAL A 183 -20.55 -13.01 -1.32
C VAL A 183 -21.51 -13.56 -2.38
N ILE A 184 -22.54 -12.77 -2.74
CA ILE A 184 -23.54 -13.18 -3.74
C ILE A 184 -22.95 -13.18 -5.17
N ASN A 185 -22.02 -12.27 -5.48
CA ASN A 185 -21.53 -12.05 -6.84
C ASN A 185 -20.18 -12.73 -7.17
N SER A 186 -19.46 -13.27 -6.19
CA SER A 186 -18.18 -13.96 -6.42
C SER A 186 -18.03 -15.23 -5.56
N PRO A 187 -18.29 -16.43 -6.13
CA PRO A 187 -18.13 -17.71 -5.44
C PRO A 187 -16.70 -17.95 -4.91
N PHE A 188 -15.69 -17.34 -5.54
CA PHE A 188 -14.30 -17.42 -5.12
C PHE A 188 -14.05 -16.65 -3.81
N ILE A 189 -14.64 -15.45 -3.66
CA ILE A 189 -14.55 -14.71 -2.39
C ILE A 189 -15.32 -15.44 -1.30
N ALA A 190 -16.47 -16.05 -1.62
CA ALA A 190 -17.19 -16.91 -0.68
C ALA A 190 -16.35 -18.13 -0.22
N ALA A 191 -15.44 -18.64 -1.05
CA ALA A 191 -14.53 -19.72 -0.68
C ALA A 191 -13.40 -19.24 0.25
N LEU A 192 -12.81 -18.07 0.01
CA LEU A 192 -11.80 -17.48 0.90
C LEU A 192 -12.37 -17.19 2.31
N VAL A 193 -13.62 -16.74 2.39
CA VAL A 193 -14.32 -16.51 3.68
C VAL A 193 -14.53 -17.80 4.48
N ARG A 194 -14.61 -18.97 3.82
CA ARG A 194 -14.87 -20.26 4.48
C ARG A 194 -13.61 -20.91 5.04
N ASP A 195 -12.42 -20.52 4.57
CA ASP A 195 -11.14 -21.12 4.99
C ASP A 195 -10.58 -20.45 6.26
N ASP A 196 -10.96 -19.20 6.55
CA ASP A 196 -10.55 -18.45 7.75
C ASP A 196 -11.38 -18.81 9.01
N GLY A 197 -12.29 -19.80 8.91
CA GLY A 197 -13.30 -20.15 9.91
C GLY A 197 -13.25 -21.58 10.45
N GLN A 198 -12.15 -22.30 10.28
CA GLN A 198 -11.89 -23.59 10.96
C GLN A 198 -10.78 -23.50 12.01
#